data_AF-A0A6L7I058-F1
#
_entry.id   AF-A0A6L7I058-F1
#
_cell.length_a   1.000
_cell.length_b   1.000
_cell.length_c   1.000
_cell.angle_alpha   90.00
_cell.angle_beta   90.00
_cell.angle_gamma   90.00
#
_symmetry.space_group_name_H-M   'P 1'
#
loop_
_entity.id
_entity.type
_entity.pdbx_description
1 polymer ?
#
loop_
_entity_poly.entity_id
_entity_poly.type
_entity_poly.pdbx_seq_one_letter_code
_entity_poly.pdbx_strand_id
1 'polypeptide(L)'
;MTRFNLENLPRCGAKTRSGGKCQRYGNKTNGRCKLHGGRSTGAKTKEGKLAVRVNALVNIFIWHFNKRYDLPIKPSDWESAITAYLKICELSAKHNRSASDAVTDIVCKYRVELEATKYCIAEYDGVEALVLIQSALDHYYKDTAAEHLLFHLHAPLYPAPYFDNLSGSKAESNHEIQLLANKSGRVSSSSLRTSISPEQKRLKQYLRLTLQR
;
A
#
# COMPACT_ATOMS: atom_id res chain seq x y z
N MET A 1 -46.19 9.75 -23.18
CA MET A 1 -45.03 9.00 -23.69
C MET A 1 -44.05 8.77 -22.55
N THR A 2 -43.75 7.52 -22.22
CA THR A 2 -42.71 7.20 -21.23
C THR A 2 -41.38 7.74 -21.75
N ARG A 3 -40.70 8.58 -20.96
CA ARG A 3 -39.43 9.24 -21.34
C ARG A 3 -38.30 8.29 -21.74
N PHE A 4 -38.47 6.98 -21.54
CA PHE A 4 -37.47 5.96 -21.84
C PHE A 4 -38.14 4.72 -22.45
N ASN A 5 -37.65 4.27 -23.62
CA ASN A 5 -38.02 2.98 -24.20
C ASN A 5 -37.27 1.86 -23.46
N LEU A 6 -38.02 0.99 -22.79
CA LEU A 6 -37.50 -0.10 -21.95
C LEU A 6 -37.51 -1.48 -22.63
N GLU A 7 -38.06 -1.58 -23.84
CA GLU A 7 -38.33 -2.86 -24.51
C GLU A 7 -37.05 -3.60 -24.89
N ASN A 8 -35.98 -2.86 -25.19
CA ASN A 8 -34.68 -3.41 -25.61
C ASN A 8 -33.66 -3.59 -24.47
N LEU A 9 -34.06 -3.43 -23.20
CA LEU A 9 -33.13 -3.60 -22.08
C LEU A 9 -33.09 -5.06 -21.59
N PRO A 10 -31.89 -5.64 -21.38
CA PRO A 10 -31.78 -7.01 -20.90
C PRO A 10 -32.37 -7.15 -19.48
N ARG A 11 -32.91 -8.32 -19.14
CA ARG A 11 -33.29 -8.64 -17.76
C ARG A 11 -32.03 -8.83 -16.92
N CYS A 12 -32.05 -8.33 -15.68
CA CYS A 12 -30.89 -8.35 -14.79
C CYS A 12 -30.32 -9.75 -14.53
N GLY A 13 -31.19 -10.75 -14.35
CA GLY A 13 -30.81 -12.15 -14.21
C GLY A 13 -29.97 -12.51 -12.98
N ALA A 14 -29.67 -11.58 -12.08
CA ALA A 14 -28.88 -11.84 -10.86
C ALA A 14 -29.65 -12.73 -9.89
N LYS A 15 -28.96 -13.59 -9.13
CA LYS A 15 -29.60 -14.42 -8.10
C LYS A 15 -30.15 -13.52 -6.98
N THR A 16 -31.44 -13.61 -6.75
CA THR A 16 -32.13 -12.90 -5.67
C THR A 16 -31.97 -13.65 -4.35
N ARG A 17 -32.30 -13.00 -3.22
CA ARG A 17 -32.27 -13.62 -1.88
C ARG A 17 -33.18 -14.85 -1.79
N SER A 18 -34.28 -14.90 -2.55
CA SER A 18 -35.18 -16.04 -2.64
C SER A 18 -34.74 -17.12 -3.63
N GLY A 19 -33.52 -17.04 -4.18
CA GLY A 19 -32.94 -18.05 -5.07
C GLY A 19 -33.32 -17.91 -6.55
N GLY A 20 -34.38 -17.17 -6.89
CA GLY A 20 -34.79 -16.93 -8.27
C GLY A 20 -33.94 -15.90 -9.02
N LYS A 21 -34.07 -15.83 -10.36
CA LYS A 21 -33.42 -14.82 -11.21
C LYS A 21 -34.12 -13.46 -11.10
N CYS A 22 -33.35 -12.38 -11.02
CA CYS A 22 -33.89 -11.02 -10.94
C CYS A 22 -34.57 -10.61 -12.26
N GLN A 23 -35.85 -10.25 -12.16
CA GLN A 23 -36.68 -9.85 -13.30
C GLN A 23 -36.65 -8.34 -13.60
N ARG A 24 -35.95 -7.54 -12.78
CA ARG A 24 -35.80 -6.10 -13.05
C ARG A 24 -35.00 -5.87 -14.33
N TYR A 25 -35.33 -4.82 -15.07
CA TYR A 25 -34.51 -4.39 -16.21
C TYR A 25 -33.10 -4.02 -15.76
N GLY A 26 -32.12 -4.54 -16.49
CA GLY A 26 -30.72 -4.17 -16.37
C GLY A 26 -30.43 -2.84 -17.04
N ASN A 27 -29.15 -2.46 -17.09
CA ASN A 27 -28.67 -1.36 -17.93
C ASN A 27 -28.05 -1.90 -19.23
N LYS A 28 -27.65 -1.02 -20.15
CA LYS A 28 -26.92 -1.41 -21.38
C LYS A 28 -25.45 -1.74 -21.15
N THR A 29 -24.85 -1.23 -20.08
CA THR A 29 -23.39 -1.31 -19.83
C THR A 29 -22.94 -2.67 -19.31
N ASN A 30 -23.63 -3.21 -18.30
CA ASN A 30 -23.28 -4.48 -17.65
C ASN A 30 -24.47 -5.43 -17.50
N GLY A 31 -25.65 -5.04 -18.02
CA GLY A 31 -26.86 -5.87 -17.99
C GLY A 31 -27.49 -6.05 -16.62
N ARG A 32 -26.96 -5.43 -15.54
CA ARG A 32 -27.50 -5.57 -14.18
C ARG A 32 -28.39 -4.39 -13.79
N CYS A 33 -29.36 -4.63 -12.91
CA CYS A 33 -30.23 -3.57 -12.40
C CYS A 33 -29.54 -2.78 -11.29
N LYS A 34 -30.07 -1.60 -10.94
CA LYS A 34 -29.48 -0.72 -9.90
C LYS A 34 -29.24 -1.41 -8.55
N LEU A 35 -30.04 -2.43 -8.21
CA LEU A 35 -29.92 -3.17 -6.95
C LEU A 35 -28.88 -4.30 -6.98
N HIS A 36 -28.46 -4.74 -8.16
CA HIS A 36 -27.51 -5.84 -8.34
C HIS A 36 -26.25 -5.38 -9.08
N GLY A 37 -25.77 -4.17 -8.77
CA GLY A 37 -24.52 -3.65 -9.34
C GLY A 37 -24.66 -2.96 -10.70
N GLY A 38 -25.88 -2.68 -11.17
CA GLY A 38 -26.12 -1.89 -12.39
C GLY A 38 -25.64 -0.43 -12.32
N ARG A 39 -25.26 0.05 -11.13
CA ARG A 39 -24.60 1.35 -10.96
C ARG A 39 -23.12 1.21 -10.58
N SER A 40 -22.62 -0.02 -10.44
CA SER A 40 -21.23 -0.26 -10.10
C SER A 40 -20.37 0.04 -11.32
N THR A 41 -19.34 0.87 -11.14
CA THR A 41 -18.32 1.14 -12.16
C THR A 41 -17.17 0.12 -12.13
N GLY A 42 -17.27 -0.91 -11.28
CA GLY A 42 -16.17 -1.82 -11.00
C GLY A 42 -15.07 -1.18 -10.14
N ALA A 43 -14.08 -2.01 -9.79
CA ALA A 43 -12.91 -1.56 -9.03
C ALA A 43 -11.99 -0.68 -9.90
N LYS A 44 -11.64 0.50 -9.39
CA LYS A 44 -10.78 1.46 -10.09
C LYS A 44 -9.30 1.28 -9.75
N THR A 45 -9.01 0.90 -8.51
CA THR A 45 -7.64 0.71 -7.99
C THR A 45 -7.06 -0.64 -8.41
N LYS A 46 -5.72 -0.76 -8.44
CA LYS A 46 -5.03 -2.00 -8.81
C LYS A 46 -5.38 -3.12 -7.81
N GLU A 47 -5.36 -2.82 -6.52
CA GLU A 47 -5.70 -3.72 -5.42
C GLU A 47 -7.16 -4.18 -5.51
N GLY A 48 -8.08 -3.25 -5.79
CA GLY A 48 -9.48 -3.58 -5.96
C GLY A 48 -9.72 -4.50 -7.17
N LYS A 49 -8.99 -4.28 -8.28
CA LYS A 49 -9.05 -5.17 -9.45
C LYS A 49 -8.47 -6.55 -9.14
N LEU A 50 -7.37 -6.64 -8.37
CA LEU A 50 -6.81 -7.91 -7.91
C LEU A 50 -7.79 -8.66 -7.00
N ALA A 51 -8.41 -7.97 -6.04
CA ALA A 51 -9.42 -8.56 -5.15
C ALA A 51 -10.64 -9.08 -5.93
N VAL A 52 -11.13 -8.33 -6.92
CA VAL A 52 -12.25 -8.76 -7.77
C VAL A 52 -11.86 -9.99 -8.61
N ARG A 53 -10.64 -10.03 -9.17
CA ARG A 53 -10.14 -11.21 -9.90
C ARG A 53 -10.08 -12.45 -9.01
N VAL A 54 -9.58 -12.29 -7.78
CA VAL A 54 -9.54 -13.38 -6.80
C VAL A 54 -10.94 -13.90 -6.49
N ASN A 55 -11.92 -13.01 -6.31
CA ASN A 55 -13.31 -13.41 -6.05
C ASN A 55 -13.96 -14.17 -7.22
N ALA A 56 -13.46 -13.98 -8.45
CA ALA A 56 -13.92 -14.74 -9.62
C ALA A 56 -13.35 -16.17 -9.65
N LEU A 57 -12.33 -16.48 -8.84
CA LEU A 57 -11.85 -17.85 -8.64
C LEU A 57 -12.83 -18.57 -7.70
N VAL A 58 -13.92 -19.07 -8.28
CA VAL A 58 -15.05 -19.70 -7.57
C VAL A 58 -14.61 -20.96 -6.79
N ASN A 59 -13.51 -21.59 -7.20
CA ASN A 59 -12.97 -22.76 -6.55
C ASN A 59 -11.81 -22.37 -5.62
N ILE A 60 -12.01 -22.54 -4.31
CA ILE A 60 -11.00 -22.32 -3.28
C ILE A 60 -9.72 -23.11 -3.53
N PHE A 61 -9.84 -24.31 -4.11
CA PHE A 61 -8.72 -25.14 -4.54
C PHE A 61 -7.93 -24.44 -5.66
N ILE A 62 -8.60 -24.03 -6.73
CA ILE A 62 -7.94 -23.32 -7.85
C ILE A 62 -7.28 -22.01 -7.37
N TRP A 63 -7.95 -21.25 -6.50
CA TRP A 63 -7.35 -20.07 -5.88
C TRP A 63 -6.10 -20.43 -5.07
N HIS A 64 -6.16 -21.48 -4.25
CA HIS A 64 -5.05 -21.93 -3.42
C HIS A 64 -3.83 -22.32 -4.26
N PHE A 65 -4.04 -23.07 -5.34
CA PHE A 65 -2.95 -23.52 -6.22
C PHE A 65 -2.37 -22.36 -7.04
N ASN A 66 -3.21 -21.55 -7.68
CA ASN A 66 -2.72 -20.40 -8.44
C ASN A 66 -1.97 -19.41 -7.55
N LYS A 67 -2.43 -19.15 -6.32
CA LYS A 67 -1.74 -18.23 -5.42
C LYS A 67 -0.40 -18.77 -4.90
N ARG A 68 -0.21 -20.09 -4.84
CA ARG A 68 0.99 -20.71 -4.26
C ARG A 68 2.03 -21.14 -5.28
N TYR A 69 1.61 -21.58 -6.46
CA TYR A 69 2.50 -22.23 -7.43
C TYR A 69 2.64 -21.44 -8.73
N ASP A 70 1.60 -20.70 -9.14
CA ASP A 70 1.57 -19.89 -10.36
C ASP A 70 1.17 -18.45 -10.03
N LEU A 71 1.99 -17.73 -9.23
CA LEU A 71 1.81 -16.29 -9.03
C LEU A 71 2.23 -15.56 -10.32
N PRO A 72 1.33 -15.32 -11.29
CA PRO A 72 1.75 -14.85 -12.59
C PRO A 72 1.81 -13.33 -12.47
N ILE A 73 2.93 -12.84 -11.94
CA ILE A 73 3.26 -11.42 -12.00
C ILE A 73 3.45 -11.11 -13.48
N LYS A 74 2.67 -10.15 -13.99
CA LYS A 74 2.71 -9.82 -15.42
C LYS A 74 4.07 -9.21 -15.75
N PRO A 75 4.60 -9.41 -16.97
CA PRO A 75 5.81 -8.73 -17.42
C PRO A 75 5.76 -7.20 -17.23
N SER A 76 4.59 -6.58 -17.45
CA SER A 76 4.38 -5.15 -17.21
C SER A 76 4.55 -4.73 -15.75
N ASP A 77 4.16 -5.60 -14.82
CA ASP A 77 4.22 -5.35 -13.38
C ASP A 77 5.67 -5.49 -12.90
N TRP A 78 6.43 -6.44 -13.49
CA TRP A 78 7.89 -6.55 -13.33
C TRP A 78 8.64 -5.32 -13.79
N GLU A 79 8.41 -4.88 -15.03
CA GLU A 79 9.07 -3.67 -15.58
C GLU A 79 8.78 -2.44 -14.71
N SER A 80 7.54 -2.32 -14.23
CA SER A 80 7.13 -1.26 -13.32
C SER A 80 7.84 -1.34 -11.96
N ALA A 81 7.95 -2.54 -11.37
CA ALA A 81 8.66 -2.76 -10.12
C ALA A 81 10.15 -2.43 -10.25
N ILE A 82 10.82 -2.94 -11.28
CA ILE A 82 12.25 -2.70 -11.52
C ILE A 82 12.51 -1.21 -11.75
N THR A 83 11.67 -0.55 -12.57
CA THR A 83 11.76 0.90 -12.79
C THR A 83 11.62 1.69 -11.48
N ALA A 84 10.67 1.30 -10.63
CA ALA A 84 10.48 1.95 -9.33
C ALA A 84 11.69 1.70 -8.41
N TYR A 85 12.17 0.46 -8.34
CA TYR A 85 13.32 0.07 -7.55
C TYR A 85 14.58 0.87 -7.91
N LEU A 86 14.93 0.93 -9.20
CA LEU A 86 16.11 1.67 -9.67
C LEU A 86 16.03 3.17 -9.31
N LYS A 87 14.85 3.77 -9.41
CA LYS A 87 14.64 5.17 -8.99
C LYS A 87 14.79 5.36 -7.48
N ILE A 88 14.31 4.41 -6.68
CA ILE A 88 14.50 4.43 -5.24
C ILE A 88 15.99 4.34 -4.89
N CYS A 89 16.78 3.50 -5.60
CA CYS A 89 18.23 3.44 -5.45
C CYS A 89 18.92 4.78 -5.77
N GLU A 90 18.53 5.45 -6.86
CA GLU A 90 19.08 6.76 -7.20
C GLU A 90 18.76 7.84 -6.14
N LEU A 91 17.57 7.77 -5.53
CA LEU A 91 17.12 8.74 -4.53
C LEU A 91 17.73 8.47 -3.16
N SER A 92 17.94 7.20 -2.78
CA SER A 92 18.54 6.86 -1.49
C SER A 92 19.98 7.38 -1.38
N ALA A 93 20.73 7.44 -2.48
CA ALA A 93 22.07 8.01 -2.51
C ALA A 93 22.14 9.51 -2.17
N LYS A 94 21.02 10.26 -2.26
CA LYS A 94 20.98 11.72 -2.10
C LYS A 94 20.71 12.19 -0.66
N HIS A 95 20.27 11.29 0.23
CA HIS A 95 20.05 11.51 1.68
C HIS A 95 19.45 12.88 2.08
N ASN A 96 18.39 13.36 1.40
CA ASN A 96 17.73 14.63 1.72
C ASN A 96 16.20 14.52 1.73
N ARG A 97 15.51 15.48 2.36
CA ARG A 97 14.04 15.46 2.52
C ARG A 97 13.30 15.43 1.18
N SER A 98 13.76 16.21 0.19
CA SER A 98 13.14 16.23 -1.14
C SER A 98 13.21 14.86 -1.83
N ALA A 99 14.28 14.09 -1.59
CA ALA A 99 14.38 12.72 -2.08
C ALA A 99 13.37 11.80 -1.37
N SER A 100 13.13 12.01 -0.08
CA SER A 100 12.13 11.25 0.68
C SER A 100 10.71 11.45 0.14
N ASP A 101 10.31 12.70 -0.13
CA ASP A 101 8.99 12.99 -0.71
C ASP A 101 8.82 12.34 -2.10
N ALA A 102 9.87 12.39 -2.92
CA ALA A 102 9.88 11.74 -4.23
C ALA A 102 9.79 10.21 -4.14
N VAL A 103 10.41 9.61 -3.11
CA VAL A 103 10.28 8.16 -2.82
C VAL A 103 8.83 7.84 -2.46
N THR A 104 8.18 8.64 -1.62
CA THR A 104 6.77 8.46 -1.26
C THR A 104 5.86 8.49 -2.50
N ASP A 105 6.11 9.39 -3.45
CA ASP A 105 5.37 9.46 -4.71
C ASP A 105 5.58 8.23 -5.61
N ILE A 106 6.83 7.75 -5.71
CA ILE A 106 7.15 6.52 -6.45
C ILE A 106 6.43 5.33 -5.82
N VAL A 107 6.51 5.18 -4.50
CA VAL A 107 5.84 4.11 -3.78
C VAL A 107 4.33 4.21 -3.96
N CYS A 108 3.73 5.40 -3.84
CA CYS A 108 2.30 5.61 -4.07
C CYS A 108 1.84 5.05 -5.43
N LYS A 109 2.66 5.20 -6.48
CA LYS A 109 2.33 4.76 -7.85
C LYS A 109 2.55 3.27 -8.08
N TYR A 110 3.61 2.71 -7.50
CA TYR A 110 4.11 1.36 -7.78
C TYR A 110 4.01 0.40 -6.58
N ARG A 111 3.23 0.77 -5.57
CA ARG A 111 3.11 0.05 -4.29
C ARG A 111 2.82 -1.44 -4.46
N VAL A 112 1.84 -1.77 -5.31
CA VAL A 112 1.40 -3.14 -5.53
C VAL A 112 2.50 -3.97 -6.17
N GLU A 113 3.17 -3.40 -7.15
CA GLU A 113 4.29 -4.03 -7.85
C GLU A 113 5.47 -4.26 -6.90
N LEU A 114 5.89 -3.23 -6.16
CA LEU A 114 6.97 -3.32 -5.18
C LEU A 114 6.69 -4.36 -4.10
N GLU A 115 5.48 -4.39 -3.53
CA GLU A 115 5.10 -5.39 -2.51
C GLU A 115 5.12 -6.81 -3.07
N ALA A 116 4.67 -6.99 -4.31
CA ALA A 116 4.60 -8.30 -4.94
C ALA A 116 5.98 -8.85 -5.35
N THR A 117 6.95 -7.97 -5.68
CA THR A 117 8.23 -8.39 -6.27
C THR A 117 9.43 -8.24 -5.35
N LYS A 118 9.33 -7.55 -4.20
CA LYS A 118 10.48 -7.20 -3.33
C LYS A 118 11.40 -8.37 -2.98
N TYR A 119 10.84 -9.55 -2.68
CA TYR A 119 11.64 -10.72 -2.33
C TYR A 119 12.36 -11.33 -3.51
N CYS A 120 11.77 -11.26 -4.71
CA CYS A 120 12.45 -11.72 -5.90
C CYS A 120 13.54 -10.72 -6.33
N ILE A 121 13.30 -9.41 -6.22
CA ILE A 121 14.37 -8.42 -6.39
C ILE A 121 15.51 -8.72 -5.40
N ALA A 122 15.19 -9.05 -4.15
CA ALA A 122 16.19 -9.41 -3.16
C ALA A 122 16.98 -10.69 -3.48
N GLU A 123 16.32 -11.67 -4.10
CA GLU A 123 16.98 -12.91 -4.57
C GLU A 123 18.05 -12.61 -5.62
N TYR A 124 17.83 -11.60 -6.48
CA TYR A 124 18.75 -11.26 -7.56
C TYR A 124 19.75 -10.13 -7.23
N ASP A 125 19.35 -9.13 -6.43
CA ASP A 125 20.13 -7.92 -6.14
C ASP A 125 20.53 -7.78 -4.66
N GLY A 126 20.28 -8.82 -3.86
CA GLY A 126 20.74 -8.91 -2.48
C GLY A 126 19.74 -8.43 -1.42
N VAL A 127 20.09 -8.68 -0.16
CA VAL A 127 19.23 -8.36 0.99
C VAL A 127 19.09 -6.85 1.18
N GLU A 128 20.09 -6.08 0.79
CA GLU A 128 20.12 -4.63 0.81
C GLU A 128 18.98 -4.03 -0.03
N ALA A 129 18.69 -4.65 -1.19
CA ALA A 129 17.56 -4.27 -2.04
C ALA A 129 16.23 -4.43 -1.30
N LEU A 130 16.06 -5.54 -0.56
CA LEU A 130 14.88 -5.76 0.28
C LEU A 130 14.75 -4.69 1.35
N VAL A 131 15.83 -4.41 2.08
CA VAL A 131 15.82 -3.41 3.16
C VAL A 131 15.48 -2.04 2.58
N LEU A 132 16.00 -1.70 1.40
CA LEU A 132 15.72 -0.44 0.73
C LEU A 132 14.24 -0.34 0.32
N ILE A 133 13.71 -1.33 -0.38
CA ILE A 133 12.30 -1.37 -0.80
C ILE A 133 11.37 -1.33 0.41
N GLN A 134 11.66 -2.15 1.43
CA GLN A 134 10.85 -2.21 2.65
C GLN A 134 10.88 -0.88 3.41
N SER A 135 12.05 -0.23 3.49
CA SER A 135 12.18 1.09 4.11
C SER A 135 11.33 2.13 3.40
N ALA A 136 11.28 2.10 2.06
CA ALA A 136 10.46 3.01 1.26
C ALA A 136 8.95 2.75 1.46
N LEU A 137 8.54 1.47 1.51
CA LEU A 137 7.16 1.08 1.79
C LEU A 137 6.72 1.51 3.19
N ASP A 138 7.53 1.24 4.21
CA ASP A 138 7.25 1.61 5.60
C ASP A 138 7.13 3.13 5.76
N HIS A 139 8.00 3.89 5.08
CA HIS A 139 7.92 5.35 5.04
C HIS A 139 6.59 5.82 4.48
N TYR A 140 6.21 5.33 3.29
CA TYR A 140 4.92 5.63 2.67
C TYR A 140 3.72 5.27 3.56
N TYR A 141 3.73 4.11 4.21
CA TYR A 141 2.63 3.68 5.07
C TYR A 141 2.49 4.52 6.34
N LYS A 142 3.61 4.94 6.93
CA LYS A 142 3.60 5.89 8.06
C LYS A 142 3.01 7.22 7.63
N ASP A 143 3.49 7.79 6.52
CA ASP A 143 3.03 9.09 6.01
C ASP A 143 1.55 9.10 5.61
N THR A 144 1.05 7.98 5.09
CA THR A 144 -0.37 7.83 4.69
C THR A 144 -1.28 7.34 5.81
N ALA A 145 -0.75 7.19 7.04
CA ALA A 145 -1.48 6.69 8.19
C ALA A 145 -2.16 5.33 7.92
N ALA A 146 -1.46 4.41 7.26
CA ALA A 146 -1.97 3.08 6.96
C ALA A 146 -2.31 2.32 8.25
N GLU A 147 -3.48 1.68 8.29
CA GLU A 147 -4.06 1.08 9.50
C GLU A 147 -3.10 0.13 10.24
N HIS A 148 -2.40 -0.73 9.50
CA HIS A 148 -1.47 -1.72 10.03
C HIS A 148 -0.17 -1.12 10.62
N LEU A 149 0.13 0.15 10.33
CA LEU A 149 1.28 0.86 10.88
C LEU A 149 0.88 2.07 11.71
N LEU A 150 -0.42 2.32 11.94
CA LEU A 150 -0.93 3.53 12.59
C LEU A 150 -0.41 3.73 14.02
N PHE A 151 -0.04 2.66 14.70
CA PHE A 151 0.52 2.69 16.06
C PHE A 151 1.79 3.56 16.19
N HIS A 152 2.50 3.84 15.09
CA HIS A 152 3.65 4.73 15.09
C HIS A 152 3.34 6.14 15.63
N LEU A 153 2.08 6.60 15.51
CA LEU A 153 1.64 7.87 16.08
C LEU A 153 1.75 7.94 17.61
N HIS A 154 1.77 6.79 18.29
CA HIS A 154 1.70 6.69 19.74
C HIS A 154 2.95 6.08 20.37
N ALA A 155 3.85 5.48 19.57
CA ALA A 155 5.00 4.76 20.06
C ALA A 155 6.26 5.14 19.27
N PRO A 156 7.40 5.39 19.95
CA PRO A 156 8.64 5.71 19.27
C PRO A 156 9.12 4.52 18.42
N LEU A 157 9.46 4.80 17.17
CA LEU A 157 10.03 3.84 16.24
C LEU A 157 11.47 4.18 15.92
N TYR A 158 12.26 3.13 15.70
CA TYR A 158 13.58 3.28 15.12
C TYR A 158 13.45 3.75 13.67
N PRO A 159 14.25 4.74 13.24
CA PRO A 159 14.22 5.21 11.87
C PRO A 159 14.72 4.13 10.92
N ALA A 160 14.15 4.10 9.71
CA ALA A 160 14.63 3.23 8.65
C ALA A 160 15.98 3.75 8.12
N PRO A 161 16.91 2.87 7.70
CA PRO A 161 18.30 3.24 7.43
C PRO A 161 18.53 4.15 6.22
N TYR A 162 17.60 4.21 5.25
CA TYR A 162 17.81 4.90 3.98
C TYR A 162 17.05 6.23 3.83
N PHE A 163 15.95 6.39 4.55
CA PHE A 163 15.06 7.53 4.42
C PHE A 163 14.86 8.15 5.80
N ASP A 164 15.83 8.96 6.21
CA ASP A 164 15.85 9.63 7.51
C ASP A 164 14.74 10.69 7.59
N ASN A 165 13.62 10.34 8.24
CA ASN A 165 12.66 11.31 8.76
C ASN A 165 13.11 11.78 10.14
N LEU A 166 14.19 12.57 10.23
CA LEU A 166 14.60 13.20 11.51
C LEU A 166 13.50 14.05 12.15
N SER A 167 12.47 14.41 11.38
CA SER A 167 11.32 15.23 11.79
C SER A 167 10.02 14.45 12.03
N GLY A 168 10.04 13.11 11.98
CA GLY A 168 8.82 12.30 12.06
C GLY A 168 8.03 12.23 10.75
N SER A 169 6.94 11.45 10.75
CA SER A 169 6.07 11.22 9.59
C SER A 169 5.08 12.39 9.38
N LYS A 170 4.53 12.49 8.17
CA LYS A 170 3.45 13.46 7.88
C LYS A 170 2.20 13.19 8.73
N ALA A 171 1.91 11.92 9.02
CA ALA A 171 0.80 11.54 9.88
C ALA A 171 1.02 11.97 11.34
N GLU A 172 2.24 11.82 11.86
CA GLU A 172 2.63 12.31 13.20
C GLU A 172 2.47 13.83 13.28
N SER A 173 2.95 14.56 12.28
CA SER A 173 2.81 16.02 12.21
C SER A 173 1.34 16.45 12.21
N ASN A 174 0.49 15.78 11.42
CA ASN A 174 -0.94 16.07 11.37
C ASN A 174 -1.63 15.74 12.70
N HIS A 175 -1.26 14.64 13.34
CA HIS A 175 -1.79 14.23 14.64
C HIS A 175 -1.41 15.23 15.74
N GLU A 176 -0.16 15.70 15.74
CA GLU A 176 0.31 16.76 16.63
C GLU A 176 -0.52 18.03 16.43
N ILE A 177 -0.65 18.52 15.18
CA ILE A 177 -1.46 19.71 14.86
C ILE A 177 -2.90 19.56 15.37
N GLN A 178 -3.51 18.38 15.23
CA GLN A 178 -4.86 18.10 15.73
C GLN A 178 -4.94 18.18 17.26
N LEU A 179 -3.97 17.63 17.98
CA LEU A 179 -3.89 17.73 19.44
C LEU A 179 -3.70 19.17 19.91
N LEU A 180 -2.89 19.95 19.19
CA LEU A 180 -2.67 21.37 19.48
C LEU A 180 -3.91 22.21 19.19
N ALA A 181 -4.62 21.95 18.08
CA ALA A 181 -5.88 22.63 17.78
C ALA A 181 -6.95 22.38 18.87
N ASN A 182 -6.94 21.19 19.47
CA ASN A 182 -7.84 20.83 20.56
C ASN A 182 -7.42 21.41 21.92
N LYS A 183 -6.17 21.86 22.09
CA LYS A 183 -5.65 22.48 23.31
C LYS A 183 -5.44 23.98 23.09
N SER A 184 -6.32 24.81 23.64
CA SER A 184 -6.20 26.27 23.60
C SER A 184 -5.04 26.81 24.48
N GLY A 185 -3.79 26.54 24.14
CA GLY A 185 -2.63 26.96 24.93
C GLY A 185 -1.29 26.90 24.19
N ARG A 186 -0.38 27.84 24.49
CA ARG A 186 0.93 28.02 23.84
C ARG A 186 1.77 26.73 23.86
N VAL A 187 2.32 26.39 22.69
CA VAL A 187 3.18 25.24 22.49
C VAL A 187 4.58 25.74 22.20
N SER A 188 5.55 25.33 23.01
CA SER A 188 6.96 25.55 22.72
C SER A 188 7.48 24.37 21.87
N SER A 189 7.89 24.63 20.64
CA SER A 189 8.57 23.61 19.83
C SER A 189 10.03 23.49 20.27
N SER A 190 10.43 22.33 20.78
CA SER A 190 11.84 22.00 20.99
C SER A 190 12.28 20.93 20.00
N SER A 191 13.19 21.28 19.10
CA SER A 191 13.82 20.32 18.19
C SER A 191 14.82 19.47 18.97
N LEU A 192 14.41 18.29 19.44
CA LEU A 192 15.31 17.31 20.03
C LEU A 192 16.06 16.60 18.89
N ARG A 193 17.39 16.82 18.80
CA ARG A 193 18.25 15.96 18.00
C ARG A 193 18.36 14.61 18.70
N THR A 194 17.96 13.55 18.02
CA THR A 194 18.02 12.18 18.56
C THR A 194 19.45 11.67 18.49
N SER A 195 20.16 11.62 19.63
CA SER A 195 21.43 10.91 19.75
C SER A 195 21.17 9.42 20.02
N ILE A 196 22.01 8.53 19.48
CA ILE A 196 21.95 7.09 19.76
C ILE A 196 22.07 6.86 21.28
N SER A 197 21.09 6.17 21.86
CA SER A 197 21.04 5.89 23.30
C SER A 197 22.20 4.97 23.74
N PRO A 198 22.61 5.00 25.02
CA PRO A 198 23.63 4.08 25.55
C PRO A 198 23.32 2.60 25.29
N GLU A 199 22.04 2.21 25.38
CA GLU A 199 21.55 0.85 25.12
C GLU A 199 21.74 0.46 23.65
N GLN A 200 21.47 1.38 22.72
CA GLN A 200 21.66 1.17 21.29
C GLN A 200 23.16 1.00 20.95
N LYS A 201 24.03 1.77 21.60
CA LYS A 201 25.49 1.59 21.45
C LYS A 201 25.94 0.21 21.93
N ARG A 202 25.42 -0.26 23.07
CA ARG A 202 25.69 -1.60 23.60
C ARG A 202 25.22 -2.70 22.64
N LEU A 203 24.00 -2.58 22.10
CA LEU A 203 23.46 -3.55 21.14
C LEU A 203 24.32 -3.62 19.88
N LYS A 204 24.71 -2.47 19.31
CA LYS A 204 25.60 -2.41 18.14
C LYS A 204 26.95 -3.08 18.41
N GLN A 205 27.51 -2.87 19.60
CA GLN A 205 28.76 -3.50 20.00
C GLN A 205 28.61 -5.02 20.17
N TYR A 206 27.52 -5.48 20.81
CA TYR A 206 27.22 -6.90 20.97
C TYR A 206 27.10 -7.61 19.62
N LEU A 207 26.27 -7.09 18.72
CA LEU A 207 26.07 -7.67 17.39
C LEU A 207 27.37 -7.76 16.57
N ARG A 208 28.22 -6.73 16.64
CA ARG A 208 29.55 -6.75 15.99
C ARG A 208 30.45 -7.88 16.52
N LEU A 209 30.42 -8.12 17.83
CA LEU A 209 31.24 -9.16 18.47
C LEU A 209 30.71 -10.57 18.19
N THR A 210 29.38 -10.73 18.04
CA THR A 210 28.76 -12.04 17.78
C THR A 210 28.90 -12.47 16.32
N LEU A 211 28.83 -11.54 15.37
CA LEU A 211 28.92 -11.81 13.92
C LEU A 211 30.36 -12.00 13.40
N GLN A 212 31.37 -11.78 14.25
CA GLN A 212 32.78 -12.03 13.96
C GLN A 212 33.25 -13.43 14.44
N ARG A 213 32.33 -14.26 14.95
CA ARG A 213 32.55 -15.68 15.27
C ARG A 213 31.86 -16.56 14.23
#